data_AF-A0A0Q9ZVU0-F1
#
_entry.id   AF-A0A0Q9ZVU0-F1
#
_cell.length_a   1.000
_cell.length_b   1.000
_cell.length_c   1.000
_cell.angle_alpha   90.00
_cell.angle_beta   90.00
_cell.angle_gamma   90.00
#
_symmetry.space_group_name_H-M   'P 1'
#
loop_
_entity.id
_entity.type
_entity.pdbx_description
1 polymer ?
#
loop_
_entity_poly.entity_id
_entity_poly.type
_entity_poly.pdbx_seq_one_letter_code
_entity_poly.pdbx_strand_id
1 'polypeptide(L)'
;MLKLTDDGAKITLQGQSSAADNGMFWFGSALLVGAVAVAMAMSLLPERLAIGALALLIIGSFVFNKKRQQQKKSMSGMISSGTLWVRAGELVHDNLGKREHIHLTDGDKITLIGEQLQIVDSSDVRKYRITGFEIAQEAKAAKAILEGQALTKRHVNIKMKSN
;
A
#
# COMPACT_ATOMS: atom_id res chain seq x y z
N MET A 1 -0.59 14.67 -9.77
CA MET A 1 -0.81 15.09 -11.18
C MET A 1 -1.92 14.26 -11.81
N LEU A 2 -3.09 14.87 -11.95
CA LEU A 2 -4.31 14.24 -12.45
C LEU A 2 -4.42 14.40 -13.98
N LYS A 3 -4.39 13.29 -14.74
CA LYS A 3 -4.65 13.28 -16.18
C LYS A 3 -6.03 12.66 -16.43
N LEU A 4 -7.02 13.50 -16.75
CA LEU A 4 -8.32 13.03 -17.22
C LEU A 4 -8.17 12.43 -18.62
N THR A 5 -8.66 11.21 -18.79
CA THR A 5 -8.74 10.49 -20.07
C THR A 5 -10.22 10.31 -20.41
N ASP A 6 -10.57 10.12 -21.68
CA ASP A 6 -11.97 10.08 -22.13
C ASP A 6 -12.83 8.97 -21.49
N ASP A 7 -12.18 7.94 -20.94
CA ASP A 7 -12.83 6.80 -20.27
C ASP A 7 -12.61 6.75 -18.74
N GLY A 8 -11.93 7.73 -18.13
CA GLY A 8 -11.61 7.73 -16.69
C GLY A 8 -10.49 8.69 -16.27
N ALA A 9 -10.01 8.65 -15.02
CA ALA A 9 -8.88 9.47 -14.58
C ALA A 9 -7.65 8.64 -14.25
N LYS A 10 -6.49 9.12 -14.72
CA LYS A 10 -5.18 8.61 -14.35
C LYS A 10 -4.59 9.49 -13.26
N ILE A 11 -4.37 8.91 -12.09
CA ILE A 11 -3.87 9.58 -10.90
C ILE A 11 -2.55 8.92 -10.52
N THR A 12 -1.46 9.68 -10.52
CA THR A 12 -0.18 9.19 -10.00
C THR A 12 -0.17 9.39 -8.49
N LEU A 13 -0.11 8.28 -7.75
CA LEU A 13 0.12 8.31 -6.32
C LEU A 13 1.60 8.58 -6.06
N GLN A 14 1.87 9.70 -5.39
CA GLN A 14 3.17 9.95 -4.81
C GLN A 14 3.27 9.07 -3.59
N GLY A 15 3.92 7.92 -3.77
CA GLY A 15 4.22 6.99 -2.69
C GLY A 15 4.65 7.74 -1.45
N GLN A 16 3.79 7.81 -0.42
CA GLN A 16 4.30 8.01 0.92
C GLN A 16 5.07 6.73 1.18
N SER A 17 6.39 6.77 0.98
CA SER A 17 7.27 5.77 1.53
C SER A 17 6.98 5.79 3.02
N SER A 18 6.13 4.88 3.46
CA SER A 18 6.15 4.43 4.83
C SER A 18 7.55 3.88 4.93
N ALA A 19 8.48 4.71 5.42
CA ALA A 19 9.83 4.33 5.75
C ALA A 19 9.65 3.01 6.49
N ALA A 20 9.94 1.92 5.80
CA ALA A 20 9.56 0.59 6.23
C ALA A 20 10.21 0.45 7.59
N ASP A 21 9.34 0.49 8.61
CA ASP A 21 9.64 0.71 10.02
C ASP A 21 11.06 0.23 10.33
N ASN A 22 12.02 1.15 10.46
CA ASN A 22 13.47 0.84 10.51
C ASN A 22 13.75 -0.26 11.54
N GLY A 23 12.92 -0.38 12.57
CA GLY A 23 12.96 -1.45 13.56
C GLY A 23 12.92 -2.88 12.97
N MET A 24 12.14 -3.17 11.93
CA MET A 24 12.14 -4.51 11.33
C MET A 24 13.41 -4.79 10.53
N PHE A 25 13.96 -3.77 9.87
CA PHE A 25 15.26 -3.88 9.21
C PHE A 25 16.38 -4.13 10.24
N TRP A 26 16.44 -3.34 11.32
CA TRP A 26 17.41 -3.52 12.40
C TRP A 26 17.25 -4.85 13.13
N PHE A 27 16.02 -5.31 13.35
CA PHE A 27 15.77 -6.63 13.95
C PHE A 27 16.26 -7.77 13.04
N GLY A 28 16.05 -7.64 11.72
CA GLY A 28 16.59 -8.57 10.74
C GLY A 28 18.12 -8.60 10.74
N SER A 29 18.76 -7.44 10.77
CA SER A 29 20.22 -7.31 10.88
C SER A 29 20.76 -7.91 12.18
N ALA A 30 20.09 -7.68 13.31
CA ALA A 30 20.46 -8.26 14.60
C ALA A 30 20.35 -9.79 14.60
N LEU A 31 19.32 -10.35 13.94
CA LEU A 31 19.18 -11.80 13.75
C LEU A 31 20.32 -12.38 12.91
N LEU A 32 20.75 -11.66 11.86
CA LEU A 32 21.83 -12.09 10.97
C LEU A 32 23.18 -12.08 11.70
N VAL A 33 23.48 -11.02 12.44
CA VAL A 33 24.67 -10.94 13.31
C VAL A 33 24.61 -12.01 14.40
N GLY A 34 23.44 -12.22 15.01
CA GLY A 34 23.21 -13.27 16.00
C GLY A 34 23.47 -14.67 15.43
N ALA A 35 23.05 -14.95 14.20
CA ALA A 35 23.32 -16.23 13.55
C ALA A 35 24.82 -16.47 13.31
N VAL A 36 25.55 -15.44 12.87
CA VAL A 36 27.01 -15.51 12.72
C VAL A 36 27.69 -15.75 14.07
N ALA A 37 27.23 -15.07 15.13
CA ALA A 37 27.75 -15.26 16.49
C ALA A 37 27.48 -16.68 17.02
N VAL A 38 26.29 -17.25 16.76
CA VAL A 38 25.97 -18.64 17.13
C VAL A 38 26.84 -19.64 16.36
N ALA A 39 27.10 -19.40 15.07
CA ALA A 39 28.00 -20.24 14.29
C ALA A 39 29.44 -20.21 14.83
N MET A 40 29.95 -19.04 15.24
CA MET A 40 31.24 -18.95 15.91
C MET A 40 31.24 -19.63 17.29
N ALA A 41 30.17 -19.46 18.06
CA ALA A 41 29.99 -20.10 19.36
C ALA A 41 30.02 -21.63 19.26
N MET A 42 29.39 -22.21 18.22
CA MET A 42 29.45 -23.65 17.97
C MET A 42 30.86 -24.19 17.72
N SER A 43 31.75 -23.35 17.17
CA SER A 43 33.15 -23.72 16.93
C SER A 43 34.01 -23.69 18.20
N LEU A 44 33.60 -22.92 19.21
CA LEU A 44 34.46 -22.55 20.35
C LEU A 44 33.92 -22.99 21.72
N LEU A 45 32.61 -23.25 21.86
CA LEU A 45 31.96 -23.50 23.14
C LEU A 45 31.47 -24.95 23.30
N PRO A 46 31.32 -25.43 24.55
CA PRO A 46 30.73 -26.75 24.82
C PRO A 46 29.31 -26.87 24.26
N GLU A 47 28.96 -28.05 23.76
CA GLU A 47 27.69 -28.35 23.08
C GLU A 47 26.43 -27.86 23.83
N ARG A 48 26.45 -27.91 25.16
CA ARG A 48 25.34 -27.48 26.02
C ARG A 48 25.01 -25.99 25.88
N LEU A 49 26.02 -25.13 25.74
CA LEU A 49 25.82 -23.69 25.56
C LEU A 49 25.42 -23.36 24.13
N ALA A 50 25.95 -24.09 23.15
CA ALA A 50 25.58 -23.94 21.74
C ALA A 50 24.10 -24.28 21.49
N ILE A 51 23.57 -25.31 22.15
CA ILE A 51 22.14 -25.68 22.08
C ILE A 51 21.25 -24.54 22.62
N GLY A 52 21.64 -23.91 23.74
CA GLY A 52 20.92 -22.77 24.29
C GLY A 52 20.94 -21.55 23.35
N ALA A 53 22.09 -21.28 22.73
CA ALA A 53 22.24 -20.18 21.78
C ALA A 53 21.42 -20.39 20.50
N LEU A 54 21.36 -21.62 19.98
CA LEU A 54 20.46 -22.00 18.89
C LEU A 54 18.99 -21.80 19.25
N ALA A 55 18.57 -22.22 20.44
CA ALA A 55 17.18 -22.08 20.86
C ALA A 55 16.74 -20.60 20.87
N LEU A 56 17.61 -19.70 21.35
CA LEU A 56 17.35 -18.26 21.33
C LEU A 56 17.24 -17.72 19.90
N LEU A 57 18.11 -18.16 18.98
CA LEU A 57 18.06 -17.78 17.57
C LEU A 57 16.73 -18.22 16.93
N ILE A 58 16.32 -19.47 17.16
CA ILE A 58 15.06 -20.02 16.64
C ILE A 58 13.85 -19.22 17.14
N ILE A 59 13.80 -18.92 18.44
CA ILE A 59 12.71 -18.12 19.03
C ILE A 59 12.70 -16.70 18.43
N GLY A 60 13.86 -16.05 18.32
CA GLY A 60 13.99 -14.74 17.70
C GLY A 60 13.50 -14.72 16.24
N SER A 61 13.88 -15.74 15.46
CA SER A 61 13.45 -15.91 14.07
C SER A 61 11.94 -16.14 13.95
N PHE A 62 11.35 -16.92 14.87
CA PHE A 62 9.91 -17.14 14.91
C PHE A 62 9.14 -15.83 15.19
N VAL A 63 9.58 -15.05 16.17
CA VAL A 63 8.97 -13.75 16.50
C VAL A 63 9.10 -12.77 15.33
N PHE A 64 10.26 -12.73 14.66
CA PHE A 64 10.46 -11.93 13.47
C PHE A 64 9.50 -12.30 12.35
N ASN A 65 9.39 -13.60 12.05
CA ASN A 65 8.48 -14.08 11.01
C ASN A 65 7.02 -13.77 11.34
N LYS A 66 6.60 -13.92 12.60
CA LYS A 66 5.24 -13.56 13.03
C LYS A 66 4.96 -12.07 12.86
N LYS A 67 5.88 -11.20 13.32
CA LYS A 67 5.74 -9.74 13.15
C LYS A 67 5.73 -9.34 11.67
N ARG A 68 6.61 -9.93 10.86
CA ARG A 68 6.67 -9.70 9.42
C ARG A 68 5.38 -10.11 8.72
N GLN A 69 4.79 -11.25 9.11
CA GLN A 69 3.50 -11.69 8.57
C GLN A 69 2.35 -10.77 9.00
N GLN A 70 2.34 -10.30 10.26
CA GLN A 70 1.35 -9.32 10.72
C GLN A 70 1.44 -8.01 9.94
N GLN A 71 2.64 -7.50 9.69
CA GLN A 71 2.84 -6.31 8.85
C GLN A 71 2.38 -6.55 7.41
N LYS A 72 2.71 -7.70 6.81
CA LYS A 72 2.21 -8.06 5.48
C LYS A 72 0.69 -8.11 5.41
N LYS A 73 0.04 -8.63 6.47
CA LYS A 73 -1.43 -8.64 6.57
C LYS A 73 -2.01 -7.23 6.74
N SER A 74 -1.41 -6.37 7.54
CA SER A 74 -1.88 -4.98 7.69
C SER A 74 -1.67 -4.13 6.44
N MET A 75 -0.66 -4.47 5.62
CA MET A 75 -0.39 -3.83 4.33
C MET A 75 -1.18 -4.45 3.16
N SER A 76 -1.87 -5.58 3.40
CA SER A 76 -2.75 -6.18 2.39
C SER A 76 -3.90 -5.23 2.08
N GLY A 77 -4.11 -4.95 0.78
CA GLY A 77 -5.08 -3.96 0.31
C GLY A 77 -4.64 -2.50 0.48
N MET A 78 -3.39 -2.22 0.89
CA MET A 78 -2.88 -0.84 0.99
C MET A 78 -2.17 -0.43 -0.29
N ILE A 79 -2.75 0.54 -1.01
CA ILE A 79 -2.21 1.10 -2.24
C ILE A 79 -1.69 2.50 -1.93
N SER A 80 -0.37 2.68 -1.85
CA SER A 80 0.22 3.96 -1.48
C SER A 80 1.00 4.64 -2.61
N SER A 81 1.42 3.90 -3.63
CA SER A 81 2.30 4.39 -4.71
C SER A 81 1.91 3.80 -6.06
N GLY A 82 2.37 4.43 -7.14
CA GLY A 82 2.14 3.96 -8.51
C GLY A 82 1.09 4.78 -9.24
N THR A 83 0.62 4.29 -10.38
CA THR A 83 -0.39 4.98 -11.17
C THR A 83 -1.73 4.28 -11.08
N LEU A 84 -2.73 4.98 -10.55
CA LEU A 84 -4.12 4.54 -10.50
C LEU A 84 -4.87 5.00 -11.74
N TRP A 85 -5.51 4.06 -12.42
CA TRP A 85 -6.46 4.34 -13.48
C TRP A 85 -7.84 4.04 -12.92
N VAL A 86 -8.63 5.08 -12.76
CA VAL A 86 -9.93 5.04 -12.12
C VAL A 86 -10.98 5.11 -13.22
N ARG A 87 -11.84 4.08 -13.31
CA ARG A 87 -13.01 4.00 -14.20
C ARG A 87 -14.27 3.76 -13.35
N ALA A 88 -15.44 3.93 -13.95
CA ALA A 88 -16.70 3.58 -13.28
C ALA A 88 -16.72 2.07 -12.97
N GLY A 89 -16.81 1.70 -11.68
CA GLY A 89 -16.85 0.30 -11.24
C GLY A 89 -15.52 -0.49 -11.34
N GLU A 90 -14.45 0.10 -11.87
CA GLU A 90 -13.14 -0.57 -12.02
C GLU A 90 -11.99 0.37 -11.63
N LEU A 91 -11.02 -0.18 -10.92
CA LEU A 91 -9.80 0.51 -10.53
C LEU A 91 -8.60 -0.33 -10.94
N VAL A 92 -7.76 0.20 -11.84
CA VAL A 92 -6.55 -0.47 -12.29
C VAL A 92 -5.35 0.18 -11.62
N HIS A 93 -4.63 -0.58 -10.81
CA HIS A 93 -3.41 -0.13 -10.15
C HIS A 93 -2.19 -0.60 -10.94
N ASP A 94 -1.42 0.32 -11.51
CA ASP A 94 -0.14 0.03 -12.17
C ASP A 94 1.03 0.47 -11.28
N ASN A 95 1.75 -0.50 -10.72
CA ASN A 95 2.94 -0.26 -9.92
C ASN A 95 4.17 -0.92 -10.55
N LEU A 96 5.05 -0.11 -11.14
CA LEU A 96 6.29 -0.57 -11.78
C LEU A 96 6.07 -1.71 -12.80
N GLY A 97 4.97 -1.66 -13.57
CA GLY A 97 4.64 -2.65 -14.59
C GLY A 97 3.79 -3.83 -14.11
N LYS A 98 3.49 -3.92 -12.80
CA LYS A 98 2.45 -4.82 -12.29
C LYS A 98 1.11 -4.10 -12.32
N ARG A 99 0.23 -4.56 -13.21
CA ARG A 99 -1.15 -4.07 -13.33
C ARG A 99 -2.09 -4.99 -12.58
N GLU A 100 -2.77 -4.46 -11.57
CA GLU A 100 -3.79 -5.15 -10.80
C GLU A 100 -5.16 -4.52 -11.13
N HIS A 101 -6.07 -5.35 -11.65
CA HIS A 101 -7.43 -4.95 -11.97
C HIS A 101 -8.34 -5.23 -10.77
N ILE A 102 -8.83 -4.18 -10.14
CA ILE A 102 -9.71 -4.24 -8.97
C ILE A 102 -11.12 -3.87 -9.45
N HIS A 103 -12.00 -4.86 -9.47
CA HIS A 103 -13.41 -4.67 -9.80
C HIS A 103 -14.18 -4.36 -8.51
N LEU A 104 -14.97 -3.29 -8.53
CA LEU A 104 -15.89 -2.97 -7.45
C LEU A 104 -17.17 -3.79 -7.65
N THR A 105 -17.69 -4.33 -6.55
CA THR A 105 -18.99 -5.00 -6.50
C THR A 105 -20.07 -4.01 -6.06
N ASP A 106 -21.33 -4.23 -6.44
CA ASP A 106 -22.44 -3.30 -6.16
C ASP A 106 -22.70 -3.06 -4.65
N GLY A 107 -22.17 -3.91 -3.78
CA GLY A 107 -22.21 -3.76 -2.32
C GLY A 107 -21.03 -2.98 -1.72
N ASP A 108 -20.03 -2.62 -2.53
CA ASP A 108 -18.84 -1.91 -2.05
C ASP A 108 -19.14 -0.42 -1.83
N LYS A 109 -18.78 0.08 -0.65
CA LYS A 109 -18.92 1.48 -0.28
C LYS A 109 -17.58 2.19 -0.30
N ILE A 110 -17.56 3.37 -0.90
CA ILE A 110 -16.35 4.19 -1.03
C ILE A 110 -16.41 5.35 -0.06
N THR A 111 -15.46 5.37 0.86
CA THR A 111 -15.35 6.38 1.92
C THR A 111 -14.11 7.22 1.73
N LEU A 112 -14.24 8.53 1.90
CA LEU A 112 -13.13 9.46 1.88
C LEU A 112 -12.77 9.79 3.33
N ILE A 113 -11.53 9.50 3.74
CA ILE A 113 -11.02 9.78 5.08
C ILE A 113 -9.87 10.78 4.92
N GLY A 114 -10.17 12.07 5.02
CA GLY A 114 -9.21 13.14 4.76
C GLY A 114 -8.72 13.12 3.31
N GLU A 115 -7.45 12.79 3.11
CA GLU A 115 -6.79 12.64 1.80
C GLU A 115 -6.68 11.17 1.35
N GLN A 116 -7.31 10.25 2.08
CA GLN A 116 -7.26 8.82 1.81
C GLN A 116 -8.61 8.35 1.28
N LEU A 117 -8.57 7.36 0.39
CA LEU A 117 -9.76 6.71 -0.16
C LEU A 117 -9.81 5.28 0.36
N GLN A 118 -10.92 4.89 0.99
CA GLN A 118 -11.10 3.56 1.57
C GLN A 118 -12.33 2.88 0.94
N ILE A 119 -12.12 1.67 0.44
CA ILE A 119 -13.16 0.81 -0.14
C ILE A 119 -13.48 -0.25 0.90
N VAL A 120 -14.74 -0.30 1.34
CA VAL A 120 -15.27 -1.30 2.29
C VAL A 120 -16.35 -2.13 1.61
N ASP A 121 -16.45 -3.40 1.96
CA ASP A 121 -17.55 -4.27 1.53
C ASP A 121 -18.86 -3.88 2.23
N SER A 122 -19.96 -4.46 1.78
CA SER A 122 -21.30 -4.48 2.40
C SER A 122 -21.31 -4.83 3.90
N SER A 123 -20.30 -5.58 4.37
CA SER A 123 -20.09 -5.92 5.79
C SER A 123 -19.18 -4.93 6.55
N ASP A 124 -18.91 -3.75 5.98
CA ASP A 124 -18.00 -2.72 6.48
C ASP A 124 -16.54 -3.20 6.67
N VAL A 125 -16.19 -4.33 6.05
CA VAL A 125 -14.83 -4.87 6.06
C VAL A 125 -13.99 -4.12 5.03
N ARG A 126 -12.86 -3.56 5.47
CA ARG A 126 -11.91 -2.83 4.62
C ARG A 126 -11.28 -3.77 3.59
N LYS A 127 -11.65 -3.59 2.31
CA LYS A 127 -11.03 -4.26 1.16
C LYS A 127 -9.76 -3.54 0.73
N TYR A 128 -9.84 -2.23 0.52
CA TYR A 128 -8.70 -1.44 0.05
C TYR A 128 -8.59 -0.10 0.77
N ARG A 129 -7.35 0.35 0.97
CA ARG A 129 -7.01 1.70 1.43
C ARG A 129 -6.00 2.30 0.48
N ILE A 130 -6.40 3.38 -0.17
CA ILE A 130 -5.61 4.13 -1.14
C ILE A 130 -5.13 5.42 -0.50
N THR A 131 -3.83 5.65 -0.54
CA THR A 131 -3.13 6.81 0.05
C THR A 131 -2.09 7.35 -0.94
N GLY A 132 -1.54 8.54 -0.70
CA GLY A 132 -0.51 9.12 -1.59
C GLY A 132 -1.07 9.99 -2.72
N PHE A 133 -2.30 10.46 -2.57
CA PHE A 133 -2.84 11.54 -3.40
C PHE A 133 -2.06 12.82 -3.11
N GLU A 134 -1.75 13.60 -4.16
CA GLU A 134 -0.97 14.83 -4.01
C GLU A 134 -1.82 15.96 -3.40
N ILE A 135 -3.13 15.94 -3.67
CA ILE A 135 -4.09 16.95 -3.21
C ILE A 135 -5.41 16.24 -2.85
N ALA A 136 -6.08 16.68 -1.78
CA ALA A 136 -7.41 16.17 -1.38
C ALA A 136 -8.47 16.18 -2.51
N GLN A 137 -8.32 17.07 -3.50
CA GLN A 137 -9.18 17.10 -4.70
C GLN A 137 -8.99 15.88 -5.60
N GLU A 138 -7.79 15.32 -5.69
CA GLU A 138 -7.53 14.10 -6.48
C GLU A 138 -8.26 12.90 -5.84
N ALA A 139 -8.26 12.80 -4.51
CA ALA A 139 -8.99 11.77 -3.78
C ALA A 139 -10.52 11.92 -3.92
N LYS A 140 -11.03 13.16 -3.90
CA LYS A 140 -12.45 13.45 -4.18
C LYS A 140 -12.85 13.10 -5.62
N ALA A 141 -12.00 13.43 -6.59
CA ALA A 141 -12.24 13.10 -8.00
C ALA A 141 -12.22 11.58 -8.22
N ALA A 142 -11.26 10.86 -7.63
CA ALA A 142 -11.22 9.40 -7.66
C ALA A 142 -12.52 8.77 -7.12
N LYS A 143 -13.00 9.25 -5.96
CA LYS A 143 -14.27 8.81 -5.39
C LYS A 143 -15.44 9.01 -6.37
N ALA A 144 -15.58 10.22 -6.91
CA ALA A 144 -16.67 10.57 -7.81
C ALA A 144 -16.70 9.65 -9.05
N ILE A 145 -15.55 9.38 -9.66
CA ILE A 145 -15.47 8.49 -10.84
C ILE A 145 -15.85 7.05 -10.47
N LEU A 146 -15.37 6.54 -9.33
CA LEU A 146 -15.66 5.17 -8.91
C LEU A 146 -17.14 4.97 -8.60
N GLU A 147 -17.82 5.99 -8.06
CA GLU A 147 -19.28 6.02 -7.87
C GLU A 147 -20.05 6.25 -9.18
N GLY A 148 -19.36 6.30 -10.33
CA GLY A 148 -19.97 6.47 -11.65
C GLY A 148 -20.36 7.90 -11.99
N GLN A 149 -19.94 8.91 -11.21
CA GLN A 149 -20.14 10.30 -11.57
C GLN A 149 -19.20 10.69 -12.71
N ALA A 150 -19.78 11.07 -13.85
CA ALA A 150 -19.02 11.59 -14.98
C ALA A 150 -18.28 12.87 -14.57
N LEU A 151 -16.95 12.83 -14.53
CA LEU A 151 -16.14 14.03 -14.40
C LEU A 151 -16.36 14.89 -15.64
N THR A 152 -17.20 15.91 -15.51
CA THR A 152 -17.42 16.86 -16.59
C THR A 152 -16.08 17.50 -16.94
N LYS A 153 -15.55 17.19 -18.14
CA LYS A 153 -14.44 17.94 -18.74
C LYS A 153 -14.80 19.41 -18.64
N ARG A 154 -14.17 20.15 -17.73
CA ARG A 154 -14.26 21.60 -17.69
C ARG A 154 -13.41 22.13 -18.84
N HIS A 155 -13.87 21.93 -20.07
CA HIS A 155 -13.45 22.74 -21.20
C HIS A 155 -13.98 24.15 -20.92
N VAL A 156 -13.20 24.94 -20.18
CA VAL A 156 -13.44 26.39 -20.15
C VAL A 156 -13.01 26.89 -21.52
N ASN A 157 -13.95 26.84 -22.47
CA ASN A 157 -13.83 27.51 -23.75
C ASN A 157 -13.99 29.01 -23.46
N ILE A 158 -12.87 29.69 -23.14
CA ILE A 158 -12.86 31.14 -23.02
C ILE A 158 -13.01 31.69 -24.44
N LYS A 159 -14.25 31.92 -24.88
CA LYS A 159 -14.51 32.77 -26.04
C LYS A 159 -14.16 34.21 -25.63
N MET A 160 -13.00 34.71 -26.06
CA MET A 160 -12.76 36.14 -26.08
C MET A 160 -13.67 36.74 -27.16
N LYS A 161 -14.76 37.38 -26.72
CA LYS A 161 -15.54 38.28 -27.56
C LYS A 161 -14.84 39.63 -27.50
N SER A 162 -13.99 39.95 -28.48
CA SER A 162 -13.58 41.34 -28.70
C SER A 162 -14.62 41.98 -29.60
N ASN A 163 -15.36 42.93 -29.05
CA ASN A 163 -15.88 44.05 -29.85
C ASN A 163 -14.72 44.96 -30.25
#